data_AF-A0A971B0B9-F1
#
_entry.id   AF-A0A971B0B9-F1
#
_cell.length_a   1.000
_cell.length_b   1.000
_cell.length_c   1.000
_cell.angle_alpha   90.00
_cell.angle_beta   90.00
_cell.angle_gamma   90.00
#
_symmetry.space_group_name_H-M   'P 1'
#
loop_
_entity.id
_entity.type
_entity.pdbx_description
1 polymer ?
#
loop_
_entity_poly.entity_id
_entity_poly.type
_entity_poly.pdbx_seq_one_letter_code
_entity_poly.pdbx_strand_id
1 'polypeptide(L)'
;MSTTIIDRRHSAGETTDPEVEHERMARRRAVRAEAAKLKFEKDKLIPLEAVVAESHQRVEAATELHQTACVPLQAELETLEVEAVERIANRKKPDPKADQRRADILRELAAENAKLEQVVETEKHLRAPTEREIWRLRNRVTDPAAVLGRLAQPPAASPELLAELHVARERIKWLRARQAAAEKTLRICQFNATEIEAKRITGDLSIWRGKTLAWEHELAAVGDELASAMAEAEKIHKSMLDE
;
A
#
# COMPACT_ATOMS: atom_id res chain seq x y z
N MET A 1 -52.11 -10.07 -30.99
CA MET A 1 -51.01 -10.71 -30.23
C MET A 1 -50.86 -9.94 -28.93
N SER A 2 -51.30 -10.51 -27.80
CA SER A 2 -51.21 -9.88 -26.48
C SER A 2 -49.89 -10.33 -25.84
N THR A 3 -48.97 -9.40 -25.62
CA THR A 3 -47.72 -9.63 -24.89
C THR A 3 -48.02 -9.60 -23.40
N THR A 4 -48.16 -10.78 -22.80
CA THR A 4 -48.22 -10.95 -21.35
C THR A 4 -46.84 -10.62 -20.76
N ILE A 5 -46.68 -9.41 -20.24
CA ILE A 5 -45.56 -9.07 -19.37
C ILE A 5 -45.84 -9.75 -18.03
N ILE A 6 -45.14 -10.84 -17.75
CA ILE A 6 -45.15 -11.47 -16.43
C ILE A 6 -44.34 -10.55 -15.53
N ASP A 7 -45.03 -9.65 -14.83
CA ASP A 7 -44.46 -8.82 -13.76
C ASP A 7 -44.15 -9.75 -12.57
N ARG A 8 -42.97 -10.41 -12.60
CA ARG A 8 -42.39 -11.07 -11.41
C ARG A 8 -41.86 -9.98 -10.48
N ARG A 9 -42.77 -9.18 -9.91
CA ARG A 9 -42.50 -8.59 -8.60
C ARG A 9 -42.56 -9.75 -7.63
N HIS A 10 -41.40 -10.33 -7.36
CA HIS A 10 -41.21 -11.12 -6.15
C HIS A 10 -41.68 -10.25 -4.99
N SER A 11 -42.87 -10.56 -4.49
CA SER A 11 -43.33 -10.10 -3.19
C SER A 11 -42.27 -10.48 -2.18
N ALA A 12 -41.60 -9.47 -1.64
CA ALA A 12 -40.64 -9.54 -0.54
C ALA A 12 -41.34 -9.95 0.78
N GLY A 13 -41.94 -11.14 0.78
CA GLY A 13 -42.75 -11.65 1.89
C GLY A 13 -42.71 -13.18 2.03
N GLU A 14 -41.99 -13.91 1.18
CA GLU A 14 -41.73 -15.33 1.43
C GLU A 14 -40.47 -15.43 2.29
N THR A 15 -40.71 -15.62 3.59
CA THR A 15 -39.86 -16.34 4.54
C THR A 15 -38.68 -17.01 3.85
N THR A 16 -37.47 -16.49 4.08
CA THR A 16 -36.23 -17.19 3.73
C THR A 16 -36.38 -18.61 4.24
N ASP A 17 -36.41 -19.57 3.32
CA ASP A 17 -36.47 -20.99 3.66
C ASP A 17 -35.40 -21.24 4.74
N PRO A 18 -35.78 -21.72 5.94
CA PRO A 18 -34.84 -21.89 7.03
C PRO A 18 -33.65 -22.77 6.65
N GLU A 19 -33.82 -23.67 5.67
CA GLU A 19 -32.72 -24.47 5.12
C GLU A 19 -31.72 -23.60 4.33
N VAL A 20 -32.22 -22.69 3.48
CA VAL A 20 -31.40 -21.76 2.70
C VAL A 20 -30.66 -20.78 3.62
N GLU A 21 -31.31 -20.27 4.65
CA GLU A 21 -30.69 -19.39 5.63
C GLU A 21 -29.65 -20.12 6.47
N HIS A 22 -29.92 -21.37 6.85
CA HIS A 22 -28.95 -22.21 7.55
C HIS A 22 -27.70 -22.48 6.69
N GLU A 23 -27.88 -22.81 5.40
CA GLU A 23 -26.77 -22.98 4.45
C GLU A 23 -25.96 -21.70 4.27
N ARG A 24 -26.62 -20.55 4.15
CA ARG A 24 -25.98 -19.23 4.04
C ARG A 24 -25.10 -18.97 5.25
N MET A 25 -25.65 -19.12 6.46
CA MET A 25 -24.90 -18.92 7.71
C MET A 25 -23.74 -19.92 7.86
N ALA A 26 -23.92 -21.18 7.41
CA ALA A 26 -22.83 -22.15 7.38
C ALA A 26 -21.69 -21.70 6.44
N ARG A 27 -22.01 -21.19 5.26
CA ARG A 27 -21.01 -20.62 4.33
C ARG A 27 -20.32 -19.40 4.91
N ARG A 28 -21.04 -18.49 5.56
CA ARG A 28 -20.44 -17.32 6.25
C ARG A 28 -19.44 -17.75 7.31
N ARG A 29 -19.80 -18.73 8.14
CA ARG A 29 -18.89 -19.31 9.15
C ARG A 29 -17.66 -19.92 8.50
N ALA A 30 -17.82 -20.66 7.39
CA ALA A 30 -16.70 -21.25 6.66
C ALA A 30 -15.74 -20.18 6.11
N VAL A 31 -16.26 -19.10 5.50
CA VAL A 31 -15.45 -17.98 5.00
C VAL A 31 -14.71 -17.28 6.13
N ARG A 32 -15.38 -17.02 7.27
CA ARG A 32 -14.74 -16.43 8.46
C ARG A 32 -13.64 -17.34 9.02
N ALA A 33 -13.88 -18.65 9.07
CA ALA A 33 -12.88 -19.62 9.51
C ALA A 33 -11.67 -19.69 8.57
N GLU A 34 -11.88 -19.63 7.25
CA GLU A 34 -10.82 -19.55 6.24
C GLU A 34 -9.99 -18.26 6.43
N ALA A 35 -10.65 -17.11 6.55
CA ALA A 35 -9.98 -15.83 6.79
C ALA A 35 -9.19 -15.83 8.10
N ALA A 36 -9.72 -16.42 9.18
CA ALA A 36 -9.04 -16.55 10.45
C ALA A 36 -7.77 -17.43 10.35
N LYS A 37 -7.83 -18.54 9.61
CA LYS A 37 -6.65 -19.38 9.34
C LYS A 37 -5.57 -18.62 8.57
N LEU A 38 -5.96 -17.89 7.52
CA LEU A 38 -5.03 -17.06 6.74
C LEU A 38 -4.44 -15.93 7.58
N LYS A 39 -5.24 -15.32 8.46
CA LYS A 39 -4.76 -14.31 9.41
C LYS A 39 -3.73 -14.91 10.35
N PHE A 40 -4.00 -16.06 10.94
CA PHE A 40 -3.04 -16.77 11.80
C PHE A 40 -1.73 -17.09 11.07
N GLU A 41 -1.78 -17.51 9.80
CA GLU A 41 -0.58 -17.71 8.99
C GLU A 41 0.18 -16.38 8.74
N LYS A 42 -0.53 -15.29 8.47
CA LYS A 42 0.08 -13.96 8.31
C LYS A 42 0.63 -13.39 9.62
N ASP A 43 0.01 -13.66 10.76
CA ASP A 43 0.46 -13.19 12.07
C ASP A 43 1.86 -13.76 12.43
N LYS A 44 2.27 -14.88 11.80
CA LYS A 44 3.64 -15.42 11.88
C LYS A 44 4.69 -14.50 11.25
N LEU A 45 4.30 -13.51 10.44
CA LEU A 45 5.24 -12.54 9.85
C LEU A 45 5.95 -11.72 10.92
N ILE A 46 5.22 -11.25 11.93
CA ILE A 46 5.75 -10.35 12.97
C ILE A 46 6.98 -10.95 13.68
N PRO A 47 6.93 -12.17 14.24
CA PRO A 47 8.11 -12.75 14.88
C PRO A 47 9.25 -13.03 13.89
N LEU A 48 8.96 -13.36 12.63
CA LEU A 48 10.01 -13.57 11.61
C LEU A 48 10.72 -12.26 11.24
N GLU A 49 9.97 -11.17 11.10
CA GLU A 49 10.51 -9.83 10.86
C GLU A 49 11.38 -9.37 12.03
N ALA A 50 10.99 -9.68 13.27
CA ALA A 50 11.80 -9.41 14.45
C ALA A 50 13.16 -10.16 14.41
N VAL A 51 13.17 -11.43 13.99
CA VAL A 51 14.41 -12.22 13.83
C VAL A 51 15.34 -11.61 12.78
N VAL A 52 14.80 -11.14 11.66
CA VAL A 52 15.58 -10.46 10.61
C VAL A 52 16.13 -9.13 11.13
N ALA A 53 15.32 -8.35 11.85
CA ALA A 53 15.76 -7.10 12.46
C ALA A 53 16.89 -7.31 13.48
N GLU A 54 16.80 -8.35 14.31
CA GLU A 54 17.85 -8.70 15.27
C GLU A 54 19.15 -9.11 14.56
N SER A 55 19.06 -9.86 13.46
CA SER A 55 20.21 -10.19 12.61
C SER A 55 20.88 -8.95 12.03
N HIS A 56 20.11 -7.97 11.56
CA HIS A 56 20.64 -6.68 11.12
C HIS A 56 21.34 -5.92 12.24
N GLN A 57 20.76 -5.88 13.45
CA GLN A 57 21.39 -5.24 14.61
C GLN A 57 22.72 -5.90 14.98
N ARG A 58 22.84 -7.23 14.87
CA ARG A 58 24.12 -7.93 15.10
C ARG A 58 25.19 -7.54 14.06
N VAL A 59 24.81 -7.37 12.80
CA VAL A 59 25.72 -6.89 11.74
C VAL A 59 26.12 -5.43 11.98
N GLU A 60 25.18 -4.57 12.38
CA GLU A 60 25.47 -3.17 12.74
C GLU A 60 26.44 -3.10 13.92
N ALA A 61 26.19 -3.83 15.01
CA ALA A 61 27.08 -3.88 16.16
C ALA A 61 28.47 -4.41 15.79
N ALA A 62 28.57 -5.43 14.94
CA ALA A 62 29.85 -5.93 14.44
C ALA A 62 30.59 -4.88 13.59
N THR A 63 29.85 -4.07 12.83
CA THR A 63 30.39 -2.98 12.01
C THR A 63 30.93 -1.85 12.89
N GLU A 64 30.23 -1.49 13.97
CA GLU A 64 30.70 -0.49 14.95
C GLU A 64 31.97 -0.97 15.68
N LEU A 65 32.01 -2.25 16.07
CA LEU A 65 33.21 -2.86 16.68
C LEU A 65 34.40 -2.85 15.70
N HIS A 66 34.15 -3.20 14.43
CA HIS A 66 35.15 -3.15 13.37
C HIS A 66 35.68 -1.72 13.17
N GLN A 67 34.80 -0.72 13.10
CA GLN A 67 35.19 0.68 12.97
C GLN A 67 36.05 1.12 14.16
N THR A 68 35.64 0.77 15.38
CA THR A 68 36.38 1.10 16.61
C THR A 68 37.79 0.51 16.61
N ALA A 69 37.97 -0.70 16.07
CA ALA A 69 39.27 -1.34 15.96
C ALA A 69 40.14 -0.79 14.80
N CYS A 70 39.52 -0.51 13.64
CA CYS A 70 40.25 -0.14 12.42
C CYS A 70 40.63 1.34 12.36
N VAL A 71 39.83 2.26 12.90
CA VAL A 71 40.11 3.71 12.86
C VAL A 71 41.50 4.08 13.42
N PRO A 72 41.92 3.63 14.63
CA PRO A 72 43.26 3.96 15.12
C PRO A 72 44.38 3.37 14.26
N LEU A 73 44.19 2.16 13.72
CA LEU A 73 45.14 1.50 12.83
C LEU A 73 45.28 2.26 11.49
N GLN A 74 44.17 2.75 10.95
CA GLN A 74 44.15 3.55 9.72
C GLN A 74 44.85 4.90 9.92
N ALA A 75 44.62 5.57 11.05
CA ALA A 75 45.31 6.82 11.38
C ALA A 75 46.83 6.62 11.59
N GLU A 76 47.23 5.52 12.24
CA GLU A 76 48.64 5.15 12.37
C GLU A 76 49.27 4.86 11.00
N LEU A 77 48.56 4.10 10.14
CA LEU A 77 49.01 3.79 8.79
C LEU A 77 49.21 5.08 7.98
N GLU A 78 48.21 5.97 7.94
CA GLU A 78 48.26 7.24 7.22
C GLU A 78 49.48 8.07 7.64
N THR A 79 49.75 8.16 8.94
CA THR A 79 50.93 8.86 9.47
C THR A 79 52.22 8.25 8.92
N LEU A 80 52.35 6.92 8.96
CA LEU A 80 53.51 6.21 8.42
C LEU A 80 53.65 6.36 6.90
N GLU A 81 52.54 6.47 6.16
CA GLU A 81 52.55 6.71 4.72
C GLU A 81 53.05 8.12 4.38
N VAL A 82 52.56 9.14 5.10
CA VAL A 82 53.01 10.53 4.95
C VAL A 82 54.51 10.63 5.20
N GLU A 83 55.00 10.05 6.30
CA GLU A 83 56.44 10.04 6.60
C GLU A 83 57.27 9.31 5.53
N ALA A 84 56.74 8.20 4.99
CA ALA A 84 57.42 7.47 3.91
C ALA A 84 57.51 8.31 2.63
N VAL A 85 56.44 9.01 2.25
CA VAL A 85 56.42 9.93 1.11
C VAL A 85 57.42 11.07 1.30
N GLU A 86 57.46 11.68 2.49
CA GLU A 86 58.43 12.73 2.81
C GLU A 86 59.88 12.23 2.74
N ARG A 87 60.15 11.02 3.22
CA ARG A 87 61.50 10.41 3.12
C ARG A 87 61.91 10.21 1.67
N ILE A 88 61.00 9.73 0.81
CA ILE A 88 61.24 9.56 -0.62
C ILE A 88 61.52 10.90 -1.30
N ALA A 89 60.69 11.92 -1.02
CA ALA A 89 60.87 13.27 -1.56
C ALA A 89 62.23 13.87 -1.18
N ASN A 90 62.70 13.60 0.04
CA ASN A 90 64.00 14.04 0.55
C ASN A 90 65.17 13.11 0.21
N ARG A 91 64.97 12.06 -0.61
CA ARG A 91 65.99 11.05 -0.98
C ARG A 91 66.69 10.40 0.23
N LYS A 92 65.97 10.25 1.34
CA LYS A 92 66.46 9.55 2.54
C LYS A 92 66.37 8.03 2.33
N LYS A 93 67.21 7.28 3.05
CA LYS A 93 67.14 5.81 3.03
C LYS A 93 65.82 5.32 3.65
N PRO A 94 65.29 4.15 3.24
CA PRO A 94 64.10 3.54 3.84
C PRO A 94 64.28 3.30 5.35
N ASP A 95 63.18 3.35 6.10
CA ASP A 95 63.17 3.01 7.52
C ASP A 95 62.59 1.60 7.70
N PRO A 96 63.43 0.59 7.94
CA PRO A 96 62.97 -0.80 8.03
C PRO A 96 62.01 -1.06 9.19
N LYS A 97 62.05 -0.25 10.26
CA LYS A 97 61.12 -0.42 11.39
C LYS A 97 59.73 0.12 11.04
N ALA A 98 59.67 1.30 10.43
CA ALA A 98 58.41 1.88 9.97
C ALA A 98 57.76 1.02 8.88
N ASP A 99 58.56 0.50 7.93
CA ASP A 99 58.07 -0.38 6.87
C ASP A 99 57.53 -1.71 7.43
N GLN A 100 58.20 -2.28 8.45
CA GLN A 100 57.71 -3.46 9.15
C GLN A 100 56.39 -3.18 9.88
N ARG A 101 56.26 -2.05 10.59
CA ARG A 101 55.02 -1.67 11.28
C ARG A 101 53.87 -1.46 10.29
N ARG A 102 54.12 -0.85 9.11
CA ARG A 102 53.11 -0.76 8.04
C ARG A 102 52.61 -2.14 7.62
N ALA A 103 53.51 -3.10 7.43
CA ALA A 103 53.14 -4.48 7.08
C ALA A 103 52.38 -5.20 8.22
N ASP A 104 52.70 -4.91 9.48
CA ASP A 104 51.96 -5.43 10.65
C ASP A 104 50.54 -4.85 10.69
N ILE A 105 50.38 -3.52 10.54
CA ILE A 105 49.08 -2.85 10.53
C ILE A 105 48.19 -3.37 9.40
N LEU A 106 48.74 -3.55 8.19
CA LEU A 106 47.98 -4.13 7.07
C LEU A 106 47.50 -5.56 7.36
N ARG A 107 48.29 -6.36 8.09
CA ARG A 107 47.89 -7.69 8.55
C ARG A 107 46.79 -7.62 9.62
N GLU A 108 46.89 -6.69 10.56
CA GLU A 108 45.88 -6.46 11.59
C GLU A 108 44.54 -6.02 10.96
N LEU A 109 44.57 -5.05 10.03
CA LEU A 109 43.39 -4.60 9.28
C LEU A 109 42.77 -5.73 8.45
N ALA A 110 43.59 -6.55 7.78
CA ALA A 110 43.10 -7.71 7.04
C ALA A 110 42.41 -8.74 7.95
N ALA A 111 42.94 -8.95 9.16
CA ALA A 111 42.33 -9.85 10.14
C ALA A 111 40.99 -9.31 10.66
N GLU A 112 40.87 -8.01 10.94
CA GLU A 112 39.61 -7.40 11.37
C GLU A 112 38.56 -7.40 10.24
N ASN A 113 38.96 -7.14 8.99
CA ASN A 113 38.09 -7.26 7.83
C ASN A 113 37.54 -8.68 7.68
N ALA A 114 38.41 -9.70 7.79
CA ALA A 114 38.00 -11.10 7.69
C ALA A 114 36.99 -11.50 8.79
N LYS A 115 37.15 -10.97 10.01
CA LYS A 115 36.18 -11.18 11.10
C LYS A 115 34.82 -10.57 10.78
N LEU A 116 34.79 -9.32 10.29
CA LEU A 116 33.54 -8.66 9.90
C LEU A 116 32.85 -9.42 8.75
N GLU A 117 33.59 -9.78 7.71
CA GLU A 117 33.09 -10.57 6.58
C GLU A 117 32.50 -11.90 7.04
N GLN A 118 33.17 -12.60 7.96
CA GLN A 118 32.66 -13.84 8.53
C GLN A 118 31.33 -13.64 9.26
N VAL A 119 31.19 -12.60 10.07
CA VAL A 119 29.92 -12.27 10.76
C VAL A 119 28.83 -11.95 9.75
N VAL A 120 29.13 -11.12 8.75
CA VAL A 120 28.18 -10.73 7.69
C VAL A 120 27.69 -11.96 6.92
N GLU A 121 28.59 -12.85 6.49
CA GLU A 121 28.20 -14.04 5.73
C GLU A 121 27.44 -15.05 6.60
N THR A 122 27.83 -15.20 7.88
CA THR A 122 27.10 -16.05 8.84
C THR A 122 25.67 -15.55 9.05
N GLU A 123 25.48 -14.26 9.35
CA GLU A 123 24.16 -13.66 9.55
C GLU A 123 23.32 -13.69 8.27
N LYS A 124 23.95 -13.49 7.11
CA LYS A 124 23.29 -13.63 5.79
C LYS A 124 22.77 -15.05 5.56
N HIS A 125 23.54 -16.08 5.91
CA HIS A 125 23.09 -17.46 5.82
C HIS A 125 21.97 -17.78 6.82
N LEU A 126 22.05 -17.23 8.04
CA LEU A 126 21.01 -17.42 9.07
C LEU A 126 19.69 -16.72 8.70
N ARG A 127 19.72 -15.52 8.11
CA ARG A 127 18.51 -14.77 7.74
C ARG A 127 17.86 -15.27 6.44
N ALA A 128 18.63 -15.83 5.50
CA ALA A 128 18.11 -16.28 4.21
C ALA A 128 16.86 -17.20 4.27
N PRO A 129 16.78 -18.25 5.13
CA PRO A 129 15.57 -19.04 5.25
C PRO A 129 14.38 -18.24 5.80
N THR A 130 14.62 -17.36 6.77
CA THR A 130 13.60 -16.49 7.37
C THR A 130 13.07 -15.48 6.36
N GLU A 131 13.93 -14.84 5.58
CA GLU A 131 13.55 -13.92 4.50
C GLU A 131 12.72 -14.63 3.41
N ARG A 132 13.09 -15.86 3.03
CA ARG A 132 12.31 -16.68 2.10
C ARG A 132 10.92 -16.99 2.65
N GLU A 133 10.82 -17.27 3.94
CA GLU A 133 9.56 -17.56 4.60
C GLU A 133 8.67 -16.31 4.71
N ILE A 134 9.24 -15.15 5.06
CA ILE A 134 8.56 -13.86 5.01
C ILE A 134 8.03 -13.59 3.59
N TRP A 135 8.87 -13.79 2.58
CA TRP A 135 8.47 -13.63 1.19
C TRP A 135 7.34 -14.59 0.79
N ARG A 136 7.39 -15.86 1.23
CA ARG A 136 6.35 -16.86 1.02
C ARG A 136 5.03 -16.41 1.62
N LEU A 137 5.04 -15.99 2.88
CA LEU A 137 3.85 -15.55 3.61
C LEU A 137 3.26 -14.26 3.03
N ARG A 138 4.09 -13.30 2.60
CA ARG A 138 3.62 -12.05 1.97
C ARG A 138 2.98 -12.28 0.59
N ASN A 139 3.56 -13.16 -0.23
CA ASN A 139 3.18 -13.28 -1.64
C ASN A 139 2.26 -14.47 -1.95
N ARG A 140 2.30 -15.55 -1.15
CA ARG A 140 1.51 -16.76 -1.42
C ARG A 140 0.29 -16.91 -0.53
N VAL A 141 0.27 -16.28 0.64
CA VAL A 141 -0.91 -16.33 1.52
C VAL A 141 -1.88 -15.24 1.09
N THR A 142 -3.06 -15.67 0.63
CA THR A 142 -4.15 -14.77 0.25
C THR A 142 -4.48 -13.83 1.40
N ASP A 143 -4.78 -12.58 1.06
CA ASP A 143 -5.15 -11.61 2.07
C ASP A 143 -6.47 -11.97 2.75
N PRO A 144 -6.53 -12.06 4.10
CA PRO A 144 -7.77 -12.37 4.80
C PRO A 144 -8.91 -11.42 4.42
N ALA A 145 -8.62 -10.14 4.18
CA ALA A 145 -9.61 -9.16 3.75
C ALA A 145 -10.23 -9.51 2.38
N ALA A 146 -9.42 -10.03 1.44
CA ALA A 146 -9.92 -10.49 0.15
C ALA A 146 -10.86 -11.69 0.28
N VAL A 147 -10.58 -12.61 1.21
CA VAL A 147 -11.47 -13.74 1.51
C VAL A 147 -12.75 -13.27 2.20
N LEU A 148 -12.67 -12.34 3.15
CA LEU A 148 -13.85 -11.74 3.79
C LEU A 148 -14.75 -11.02 2.79
N GLY A 149 -14.20 -10.48 1.69
CA GLY A 149 -14.99 -9.91 0.60
C GLY A 149 -16.01 -10.89 -0.02
N ARG A 150 -15.80 -12.21 0.11
CA ARG A 150 -16.77 -13.24 -0.32
C ARG A 150 -18.08 -13.20 0.49
N LEU A 151 -18.06 -12.66 1.72
CA LEU A 151 -19.27 -12.50 2.55
C LEU A 151 -20.28 -11.54 1.93
N ALA A 152 -19.82 -10.60 1.10
CA ALA A 152 -20.66 -9.65 0.38
C ALA A 152 -21.09 -10.15 -1.01
N GLN A 153 -20.97 -11.46 -1.29
CA GLN A 153 -21.32 -12.07 -2.58
C GLN A 153 -22.31 -13.23 -2.39
N PRO A 154 -23.11 -13.57 -3.41
CA PRO A 154 -23.87 -14.81 -3.40
C PRO A 154 -22.93 -16.01 -3.27
N PRO A 155 -23.30 -17.05 -2.52
CA PRO A 155 -24.54 -17.20 -1.74
C PRO A 155 -24.35 -16.90 -0.24
N ALA A 156 -23.32 -16.17 0.17
CA ALA A 156 -23.06 -15.83 1.58
C ALA A 156 -23.77 -14.55 2.05
N ALA A 157 -24.00 -13.62 1.13
CA ALA A 157 -24.73 -12.38 1.40
C ALA A 157 -26.24 -12.59 1.48
N SER A 158 -26.90 -11.82 2.34
CA SER A 158 -28.36 -11.73 2.34
C SER A 158 -28.88 -11.18 0.99
N PRO A 159 -29.92 -11.79 0.39
CA PRO A 159 -30.56 -11.28 -0.83
C PRO A 159 -31.07 -9.83 -0.69
N GLU A 160 -31.57 -9.46 0.50
CA GLU A 160 -32.08 -8.12 0.79
C GLU A 160 -30.96 -7.08 0.72
N LEU A 161 -29.85 -7.33 1.42
CA LEU A 161 -28.69 -6.43 1.39
C LEU A 161 -28.04 -6.36 0.00
N LEU A 162 -28.08 -7.44 -0.78
CA LEU A 162 -27.62 -7.43 -2.17
C LEU A 162 -28.50 -6.51 -3.04
N ALA A 163 -29.83 -6.54 -2.84
CA ALA A 163 -30.75 -5.68 -3.56
C ALA A 163 -30.54 -4.21 -3.17
N GLU A 164 -30.42 -3.90 -1.88
CA GLU A 164 -30.12 -2.55 -1.38
C GLU A 164 -28.79 -2.02 -1.96
N LEU A 165 -27.74 -2.85 -1.94
CA LEU A 165 -26.44 -2.48 -2.51
C LEU A 165 -26.53 -2.23 -4.01
N HIS A 166 -27.33 -3.01 -4.74
CA HIS A 166 -27.54 -2.80 -6.17
C HIS A 166 -28.20 -1.45 -6.46
N VAL A 167 -29.26 -1.10 -5.72
CA VAL A 167 -29.93 0.20 -5.84
C VAL A 167 -28.97 1.35 -5.53
N ALA A 168 -28.19 1.25 -4.44
CA ALA A 168 -27.19 2.26 -4.09
C ALA A 168 -26.13 2.43 -5.20
N ARG A 169 -25.67 1.33 -5.82
CA ARG A 169 -24.71 1.37 -6.94
C ARG A 169 -25.29 2.02 -8.20
N GLU A 170 -26.52 1.73 -8.57
CA GLU A 170 -27.17 2.38 -9.72
C GLU A 170 -27.39 3.87 -9.46
N ARG A 171 -27.72 4.27 -8.22
CA ARG A 171 -27.77 5.68 -7.81
C ARG A 171 -26.42 6.37 -7.97
N ILE A 172 -25.33 5.77 -7.49
CA ILE A 172 -23.97 6.29 -7.66
C ILE A 172 -23.62 6.44 -9.14
N LYS A 173 -23.95 5.43 -9.97
CA LYS A 173 -23.70 5.47 -11.42
C LYS A 173 -24.45 6.61 -12.10
N TRP A 174 -25.72 6.81 -11.74
CA TRP A 174 -26.51 7.93 -12.24
C TRP A 174 -25.93 9.29 -11.80
N LEU A 175 -25.56 9.43 -10.53
CA LEU A 175 -24.96 10.66 -10.00
C LEU A 175 -23.63 10.99 -10.67
N ARG A 176 -22.78 9.99 -10.94
CA ARG A 176 -21.54 10.19 -11.70
C ARG A 176 -21.81 10.67 -13.13
N ALA A 177 -22.82 10.12 -13.79
CA ALA A 177 -23.21 10.57 -15.13
C ALA A 177 -23.75 12.01 -15.10
N ARG A 178 -24.57 12.36 -14.10
CA ARG A 178 -25.08 13.71 -13.86
C ARG A 178 -23.93 14.70 -13.60
N GLN A 179 -22.97 14.33 -12.77
CA GLN A 179 -21.76 15.11 -12.49
C GLN A 179 -20.97 15.38 -13.78
N ALA A 180 -20.66 14.33 -14.55
CA ALA A 180 -19.91 14.48 -15.80
C ALA A 180 -20.65 15.38 -16.82
N ALA A 181 -21.97 15.29 -16.89
CA ALA A 181 -22.79 16.16 -17.75
C ALA A 181 -22.76 17.62 -17.27
N ALA A 182 -22.87 17.86 -15.96
CA ALA A 182 -22.79 19.18 -15.36
C ALA A 182 -21.40 19.81 -15.56
N GLU A 183 -20.31 19.04 -15.37
CA GLU A 183 -18.93 19.50 -15.62
C GLU A 183 -18.72 19.92 -17.07
N LYS A 184 -19.19 19.08 -18.01
CA LYS A 184 -19.09 19.38 -19.44
C LYS A 184 -19.84 20.68 -19.78
N THR A 185 -21.03 20.85 -19.22
CA THR A 185 -21.88 22.00 -19.51
C THR A 185 -21.31 23.27 -18.88
N LEU A 186 -20.79 23.18 -17.66
CA LEU A 186 -20.10 24.27 -16.98
C LEU A 186 -18.92 24.76 -17.82
N ARG A 187 -18.07 23.86 -18.33
CA ARG A 187 -16.94 24.24 -19.20
C ARG A 187 -17.39 25.01 -20.45
N ILE A 188 -18.47 24.58 -21.09
CA ILE A 188 -19.04 25.27 -22.25
C ILE A 188 -19.53 26.68 -21.86
N CYS A 189 -20.24 26.80 -20.74
CA CYS A 189 -20.74 28.09 -20.25
C CYS A 189 -19.61 29.05 -19.87
N GLN A 190 -18.58 28.55 -19.18
CA GLN A 190 -17.38 29.32 -18.83
C GLN A 190 -16.65 29.79 -20.08
N PHE A 191 -16.38 28.90 -21.03
CA PHE A 191 -15.74 29.26 -22.31
C PHE A 191 -16.50 30.36 -23.05
N ASN A 192 -17.83 30.20 -23.21
CA ASN A 192 -18.66 31.19 -23.90
C ASN A 192 -18.68 32.53 -23.16
N ALA A 193 -18.75 32.53 -21.82
CA ALA A 193 -18.68 33.76 -21.03
C ALA A 193 -17.34 34.49 -21.24
N THR A 194 -16.22 33.76 -21.21
CA THR A 194 -14.88 34.32 -21.44
C THR A 194 -14.73 34.87 -22.86
N GLU A 195 -15.21 34.15 -23.88
CA GLU A 195 -15.16 34.60 -25.28
C GLU A 195 -15.95 35.89 -25.51
N ILE A 196 -17.16 35.99 -24.95
CA ILE A 196 -18.01 37.19 -25.05
C ILE A 196 -17.37 38.38 -24.35
N GLU A 197 -16.80 38.15 -23.17
CA GLU A 197 -16.07 39.16 -22.40
C GLU A 197 -14.83 39.67 -23.15
N ALA A 198 -14.06 38.77 -23.76
CA ALA A 198 -12.90 39.12 -24.58
C ALA A 198 -13.28 39.93 -25.84
N LYS A 199 -14.39 39.57 -26.49
CA LYS A 199 -14.89 40.21 -27.72
C LYS A 199 -15.70 41.49 -27.47
N ARG A 200 -15.94 41.87 -26.20
CA ARG A 200 -16.74 43.05 -25.79
C ARG A 200 -18.14 43.09 -26.39
N ILE A 201 -18.77 41.93 -26.61
CA ILE A 201 -20.14 41.84 -27.13
C ILE A 201 -21.12 42.06 -25.96
N THR A 202 -21.99 43.06 -26.08
CA THR A 202 -23.00 43.37 -25.06
C THR A 202 -24.28 42.55 -25.26
N GLY A 203 -24.87 42.05 -24.17
CA GLY A 203 -26.19 41.39 -24.17
C GLY A 203 -26.22 39.95 -23.63
N ASP A 204 -25.28 39.10 -24.03
CA ASP A 204 -25.32 37.66 -23.70
C ASP A 204 -24.47 37.26 -22.47
N LEU A 205 -23.56 38.13 -22.02
CA LEU A 205 -22.61 37.81 -20.94
C LEU A 205 -23.29 37.49 -19.61
N SER A 206 -24.33 38.23 -19.25
CA SER A 206 -25.09 38.00 -18.00
C SER A 206 -25.80 36.65 -18.01
N ILE A 207 -26.32 36.23 -19.16
CA ILE A 207 -26.99 34.93 -19.34
C ILE A 207 -25.98 33.79 -19.13
N TRP A 208 -24.80 33.88 -19.78
CA TRP A 208 -23.77 32.84 -19.63
C TRP A 208 -23.18 32.80 -18.24
N ARG A 209 -22.97 33.94 -17.57
CA ARG A 209 -22.58 34.00 -16.15
C ARG A 209 -23.63 33.38 -15.23
N GLY A 210 -24.92 33.66 -15.46
CA GLY A 210 -26.02 33.03 -14.71
C GLY A 210 -26.07 31.51 -14.91
N LYS A 211 -25.84 31.03 -16.13
CA LYS A 211 -25.73 29.58 -16.41
C LYS A 211 -24.52 28.95 -15.73
N THR A 212 -23.36 29.61 -15.74
CA THR A 212 -22.16 29.17 -15.02
C THR A 212 -22.46 28.98 -13.53
N LEU A 213 -23.05 29.98 -12.88
CA LEU A 213 -23.44 29.88 -11.47
C LEU A 213 -24.43 28.73 -11.21
N ALA A 214 -25.44 28.57 -12.06
CA ALA A 214 -26.41 27.49 -11.93
C ALA A 214 -25.75 26.10 -12.03
N TRP A 215 -24.81 25.91 -12.96
CA TRP A 215 -24.09 24.64 -13.11
C TRP A 215 -23.03 24.42 -12.02
N GLU A 216 -22.46 25.47 -11.43
CA GLU A 216 -21.61 25.37 -10.24
C GLU A 216 -22.42 24.89 -9.03
N HIS A 217 -23.62 25.45 -8.81
CA HIS A 217 -24.53 24.97 -7.77
C HIS A 217 -24.98 23.52 -8.00
N GLU A 218 -25.27 23.14 -9.24
CA GLU A 218 -25.60 21.76 -9.61
C GLU A 218 -24.44 20.81 -9.32
N LEU A 219 -23.20 21.19 -9.63
CA LEU A 219 -22.03 20.36 -9.31
C LEU A 219 -21.82 20.18 -7.81
N ALA A 220 -22.03 21.24 -7.02
CA ALA A 220 -21.98 21.14 -5.56
C ALA A 220 -23.06 20.20 -5.04
N ALA A 221 -24.30 20.35 -5.49
CA ALA A 221 -25.42 19.50 -5.07
C ALA A 221 -25.20 18.03 -5.44
N VAL A 222 -24.75 17.75 -6.68
CA VAL A 222 -24.41 16.38 -7.11
C VAL A 222 -23.23 15.82 -6.32
N GLY A 223 -22.25 16.66 -5.95
CA GLY A 223 -21.14 16.27 -5.09
C GLY A 223 -21.61 15.77 -3.72
N ASP A 224 -22.50 16.51 -3.07
CA ASP A 224 -23.08 16.14 -1.78
C ASP A 224 -23.94 14.87 -1.88
N GLU A 225 -24.80 14.78 -2.90
CA GLU A 225 -25.62 13.61 -3.17
C GLU A 225 -24.76 12.36 -3.44
N LEU A 226 -23.67 12.50 -4.18
CA LEU A 226 -22.74 11.41 -4.51
C LEU A 226 -22.00 10.94 -3.26
N ALA A 227 -21.50 11.87 -2.43
CA ALA A 227 -20.85 11.53 -1.17
C ALA A 227 -21.80 10.76 -0.23
N SER A 228 -23.05 11.21 -0.12
CA SER A 228 -24.09 10.54 0.66
C SER A 228 -24.39 9.13 0.13
N ALA A 229 -24.57 8.98 -1.19
CA ALA A 229 -24.82 7.68 -1.82
C ALA A 229 -23.64 6.71 -1.68
N MET A 230 -22.40 7.21 -1.72
CA MET A 230 -21.20 6.40 -1.47
C MET A 230 -21.13 5.92 -0.02
N ALA A 231 -21.42 6.79 0.96
CA ALA A 231 -21.47 6.42 2.37
C ALA A 231 -22.57 5.38 2.66
N GLU A 232 -23.73 5.52 2.02
CA GLU A 232 -24.83 4.55 2.08
C GLU A 232 -24.40 3.17 1.54
N ALA A 233 -23.78 3.14 0.35
CA ALA A 233 -23.28 1.89 -0.23
C ALA A 233 -22.21 1.22 0.64
N GLU A 234 -21.32 2.00 1.25
CA GLU A 234 -20.31 1.49 2.17
C GLU A 234 -20.92 0.93 3.45
N LYS A 235 -21.93 1.60 4.02
CA LYS A 235 -22.68 1.12 5.19
C LYS A 235 -23.38 -0.21 4.91
N ILE A 236 -24.03 -0.34 3.74
CA ILE A 236 -24.67 -1.60 3.33
C ILE A 236 -23.61 -2.70 3.18
N HIS A 237 -22.50 -2.40 2.49
CA HIS A 237 -21.41 -3.36 2.31
C HIS A 237 -20.84 -3.84 3.65
N LYS A 238 -20.65 -2.92 4.62
CA LYS A 238 -20.22 -3.26 5.97
C LYS A 238 -21.23 -4.16 6.68
N SER A 239 -22.52 -3.86 6.57
CA SER A 239 -23.59 -4.68 7.15
C SER A 239 -23.55 -6.12 6.60
N MET A 240 -23.28 -6.28 5.30
CA MET A 240 -23.10 -7.61 4.68
C MET A 240 -21.90 -8.38 5.22
N LEU A 241 -20.82 -7.69 5.61
CA LEU A 241 -19.65 -8.32 6.23
C LEU A 241 -19.90 -8.70 7.70
N ASP A 242 -20.72 -7.91 8.40
CA ASP A 242 -20.95 -8.02 9.85
C ASP A 242 -21.98 -9.09 10.24
N GLU A 243 -22.99 -9.40 9.41
CA GLU A 243 -23.98 -10.49 9.63
C GLU A 243 -23.37 -11.79 10.20
#